data_AF-A0AB39UUB1-F1
#
_entry.id   AF-A0AB39UUB1-F1
#
_cell.length_a   1.000
_cell.length_b   1.000
_cell.length_c   1.000
_cell.angle_alpha   90.00
_cell.angle_beta   90.00
_cell.angle_gamma   90.00
#
_symmetry.space_group_name_H-M   'P 1'
#
loop_
_entity.id
_entity.type
_entity.pdbx_description
1 polymer ?
#
loop_
_entity_poly.entity_id
_entity_poly.type
_entity_poly.pdbx_seq_one_letter_code
_entity_poly.pdbx_strand_id
1 'polypeptide(L)'
;MMLPRSAFWLIPPLLLFVLALMLLRPVPIDPVPWTPPPAPALTGVWAPNHRLADAELLARGQVQGPEDVDEDAEGNVYAGLADGRVVRITPGGQVTTWVNTGGRPLGLHFDAEGRLVIADAINGLLRYHPESGLETLLTEVDGVPLGFTDDLDIGSDGTVYFSDASSRWGVDDYKLDVMENRPWGRLIAWYPDGRPPRVLLRELYFANGVALSSDESYVLVNETWRYRVTRYWLKGPKAGTSDVFIDNLPGFPDGISGNRQGAFWLALYAPRNAALDAMHPHPWLKRVALNLPEALQPKPVRYGFVVALDEQGKVVTTLQDPSGAHLWEVTSVQQAGDHILTGSLHGDRIGRLPVPAEVRALSGR
;
A
#
# COMPACT_ATOMS: atom_id res chain seq x y z
N MET A 1 -0.61 44.47 25.02
CA MET A 1 0.22 44.30 26.24
C MET A 1 1.57 43.76 25.77
N MET A 2 2.59 44.62 25.66
CA MET A 2 3.94 44.20 25.21
C MET A 2 4.61 43.42 26.35
N LEU A 3 5.03 42.19 26.08
CA LEU A 3 5.82 41.39 27.02
C LEU A 3 7.10 42.17 27.39
N PRO A 4 7.48 42.23 28.69
CA PRO A 4 8.69 42.93 29.12
C PRO A 4 9.92 42.29 28.49
N ARG A 5 10.89 43.12 28.06
CA ARG A 5 12.15 42.68 27.40
C ARG A 5 12.95 41.64 28.20
N SER A 6 12.72 41.54 29.52
CA SER A 6 13.31 40.53 30.41
C SER A 6 12.77 39.11 30.19
N ALA A 7 11.56 38.95 29.64
CA ALA A 7 10.96 37.64 29.38
C ALA A 7 11.65 36.88 28.23
N PHE A 8 12.29 37.60 27.30
CA PHE A 8 12.96 36.98 26.15
C PHE A 8 14.19 36.14 26.55
N TRP A 9 14.84 36.43 27.67
CA TRP A 9 16.00 35.66 28.16
C TRP A 9 15.62 34.28 28.71
N LEU A 10 14.35 34.06 29.05
CA LEU A 10 13.84 32.77 29.55
C LEU A 10 13.38 31.83 28.43
N ILE A 11 13.25 32.33 27.20
CA ILE A 11 12.79 31.52 26.05
C ILE A 11 13.83 30.46 25.66
N PRO A 12 15.13 30.78 25.47
CA PRO A 12 16.12 29.75 25.14
C PRO A 12 16.24 28.60 26.15
N PRO A 13 16.33 28.83 27.48
CA PRO A 13 16.43 27.73 28.44
C PRO A 13 15.14 26.92 28.52
N LEU A 14 13.96 27.55 28.35
CA LEU A 14 12.70 26.82 28.28
C LEU A 14 12.63 25.91 27.04
N LEU A 15 13.06 26.40 25.86
CA LEU A 15 13.12 25.60 24.64
C LEU A 15 14.10 24.42 24.78
N LEU A 16 15.26 24.65 25.38
CA LEU A 16 16.23 23.58 25.68
C LEU A 16 15.66 22.56 26.67
N PHE A 17 14.92 23.00 27.68
CA PHE A 17 14.26 22.12 28.63
C PHE A 17 13.18 21.26 27.96
N VAL A 18 12.32 21.87 27.12
CA VAL A 18 11.31 21.13 26.34
C VAL A 18 11.96 20.13 25.38
N LEU A 19 13.02 20.53 24.68
CA LEU A 19 13.78 19.63 23.81
C LEU A 19 14.40 18.47 24.59
N ALA A 20 14.98 18.74 25.77
CA ALA A 20 15.51 17.71 26.65
C ALA A 20 14.42 16.74 27.09
N LEU A 21 13.23 17.23 27.48
CA LEU A 21 12.08 16.37 27.80
C LEU A 21 11.67 15.50 26.61
N MET A 22 11.66 16.04 25.39
CA MET A 22 11.34 15.29 24.17
C MET A 22 12.40 14.24 23.82
N LEU A 23 13.68 14.51 24.08
CA LEU A 23 14.76 13.56 23.82
C LEU A 23 14.82 12.45 24.87
N LEU A 24 14.51 12.77 26.13
CA LEU A 24 14.55 11.83 27.25
C LEU A 24 13.28 10.98 27.36
N ARG A 25 12.15 11.43 26.80
CA ARG A 25 10.91 10.64 26.78
C ARG A 25 11.10 9.42 25.86
N PRO A 26 10.99 8.19 26.40
CA PRO A 26 11.20 6.99 25.61
C PRO A 26 10.12 6.87 24.53
N VAL A 27 10.53 6.38 23.36
CA VAL A 27 9.64 5.97 22.26
C VAL A 27 9.89 4.49 21.98
N PRO A 28 8.89 3.72 21.55
CA PRO A 28 8.98 2.27 21.42
C PRO A 28 9.75 1.80 20.16
N ILE A 29 10.50 2.71 19.52
CA ILE A 29 11.24 2.46 18.28
C ILE A 29 12.76 2.50 18.52
N ASP A 30 13.48 1.70 17.74
CA ASP A 30 14.94 1.76 17.61
C ASP A 30 15.34 2.26 16.21
N PRO A 31 15.21 3.58 15.93
CA PRO A 31 15.31 4.12 14.59
C PRO A 31 16.70 3.96 13.99
N VAL A 32 16.76 3.49 12.74
CA VAL A 32 18.01 3.45 11.97
C VAL A 32 18.10 4.61 10.98
N PRO A 33 19.32 5.12 10.73
CA PRO A 33 19.53 6.17 9.74
C PRO A 33 19.38 5.58 8.32
N TRP A 34 18.80 6.37 7.43
CA TRP A 34 18.79 6.08 5.99
C TRP A 34 18.86 7.40 5.24
N THR A 35 19.67 7.45 4.19
CA THR A 35 19.72 8.62 3.31
C THR A 35 18.96 8.25 2.04
N PRO A 36 17.72 8.72 1.89
CA PRO A 36 16.97 8.43 0.67
C PRO A 36 17.63 9.17 -0.51
N PRO A 37 17.58 8.59 -1.73
CA PRO A 37 18.00 9.31 -2.93
C PRO A 37 17.16 10.59 -3.11
N PRO A 38 17.66 11.61 -3.81
CA PRO A 38 16.88 12.80 -4.13
C PRO A 38 15.58 12.41 -4.85
N ALA A 39 14.46 13.00 -4.42
CA ALA A 39 13.17 12.77 -5.05
C ALA A 39 13.24 13.14 -6.55
N PRO A 40 12.74 12.27 -7.45
CA PRO A 40 12.76 12.56 -8.88
C PRO A 40 11.88 13.78 -9.20
N ALA A 41 12.28 14.55 -10.21
CA ALA A 41 11.47 15.68 -10.67
C ALA A 41 10.21 15.17 -11.39
N LEU A 42 9.05 15.74 -11.05
CA LEU A 42 7.78 15.47 -11.70
C LEU A 42 7.72 16.14 -13.09
N THR A 43 8.43 15.53 -14.05
CA THR A 43 8.55 16.01 -15.44
C THR A 43 8.43 14.83 -16.41
N GLY A 44 8.19 15.12 -17.70
CA GLY A 44 7.97 14.07 -18.71
C GLY A 44 6.75 13.22 -18.36
N VAL A 45 6.91 11.89 -18.32
CA VAL A 45 5.82 10.96 -17.95
C VAL A 45 5.30 11.14 -16.52
N TRP A 46 6.12 11.75 -15.66
CA TRP A 46 5.77 12.07 -14.27
C TRP A 46 5.13 13.45 -14.10
N ALA A 47 5.04 14.25 -15.17
CA ALA A 47 4.50 15.60 -15.08
C ALA A 47 3.08 15.59 -14.49
N PRO A 48 2.76 16.51 -13.56
CA PRO A 48 1.42 16.59 -12.98
C PRO A 48 0.34 16.74 -14.04
N ASN A 49 -0.75 15.99 -13.88
CA ASN A 49 -1.92 16.02 -14.75
C ASN A 49 -3.20 15.87 -13.92
N HIS A 50 -4.38 15.92 -14.53
CA HIS A 50 -5.66 15.85 -13.82
C HIS A 50 -6.51 14.63 -14.24
N ARG A 51 -5.89 13.58 -14.80
CA ARG A 51 -6.62 12.44 -15.38
C ARG A 51 -7.47 11.68 -14.35
N LEU A 52 -7.06 11.63 -13.08
CA LEU A 52 -7.87 11.01 -12.03
C LEU A 52 -9.11 11.82 -11.67
N ALA A 53 -9.15 13.12 -11.98
CA ALA A 53 -10.33 13.95 -11.73
C ALA A 53 -11.50 13.61 -12.66
N ASP A 54 -11.27 12.87 -13.74
CA ASP A 54 -12.29 12.41 -14.69
C ASP A 54 -12.99 11.12 -14.24
N ALA A 55 -12.64 10.58 -13.07
CA ALA A 55 -13.18 9.32 -12.58
C ALA A 55 -14.67 9.39 -12.26
N GLU A 56 -15.41 8.34 -12.62
CA GLU A 56 -16.69 8.07 -11.99
C GLU A 56 -16.47 7.68 -10.52
N LEU A 57 -17.33 8.17 -9.63
CA LEU A 57 -17.23 7.92 -8.20
C LEU A 57 -18.31 6.95 -7.76
N LEU A 58 -17.93 5.71 -7.50
CA LEU A 58 -18.82 4.67 -6.99
C LEU A 58 -18.96 4.79 -5.47
N ALA A 59 -20.15 4.45 -4.97
CA ALA A 59 -20.47 4.35 -3.53
C ALA A 59 -20.13 5.60 -2.69
N ARG A 60 -20.07 6.78 -3.30
CA ARG A 60 -19.67 8.01 -2.62
C ARG A 60 -20.54 8.29 -1.39
N GLY A 61 -19.88 8.49 -0.25
CA GLY A 61 -20.52 8.75 1.05
C GLY A 61 -21.18 7.53 1.69
N GLN A 62 -21.06 6.34 1.10
CA GLN A 62 -21.62 5.08 1.60
C GLN A 62 -20.53 4.10 2.11
N VAL A 63 -19.27 4.36 1.77
CA VAL A 63 -18.09 3.59 2.20
C VAL A 63 -17.10 4.51 2.89
N GLN A 64 -16.16 3.94 3.64
CA GLN A 64 -15.10 4.70 4.31
C GLN A 64 -13.81 3.88 4.31
N GLY A 65 -12.75 4.46 3.77
CA GLY A 65 -11.47 3.81 3.50
C GLY A 65 -11.62 2.50 2.73
N PRO A 66 -12.22 2.49 1.51
CA PRO A 66 -12.23 1.32 0.64
C PRO A 66 -10.81 1.08 0.14
N GLU A 67 -10.01 0.36 0.92
CA GLU A 67 -8.57 0.34 0.78
C GLU A 67 -8.13 -0.44 -0.46
N ASP A 68 -8.64 -1.66 -0.62
CA ASP A 68 -8.51 -2.43 -1.86
C ASP A 68 -9.86 -2.76 -2.49
N VAL A 69 -9.84 -3.01 -3.81
CA VAL A 69 -11.00 -3.22 -4.66
C VAL A 69 -10.77 -4.33 -5.67
N ASP A 70 -11.76 -5.20 -5.85
CA ASP A 70 -11.77 -6.22 -6.91
C ASP A 70 -13.15 -6.30 -7.56
N GLU A 71 -13.24 -6.83 -8.78
CA GLU A 71 -14.48 -6.97 -9.54
C GLU A 71 -14.72 -8.44 -9.92
N ASP A 72 -15.93 -8.95 -9.63
CA ASP A 72 -16.32 -10.29 -10.07
C ASP A 72 -16.75 -10.33 -11.54
N ALA A 73 -16.96 -11.53 -12.07
CA ALA A 73 -17.37 -11.72 -13.47
C ALA A 73 -18.77 -11.14 -13.81
N GLU A 74 -19.58 -10.77 -12.81
CA GLU A 74 -20.89 -10.14 -12.98
C GLU A 74 -20.80 -8.60 -12.97
N GLY A 75 -19.61 -8.05 -12.73
CA GLY A 75 -19.36 -6.61 -12.62
C GLY A 75 -19.73 -6.04 -11.25
N ASN A 76 -19.87 -6.88 -10.22
CA ASN A 76 -19.99 -6.37 -8.86
C ASN A 76 -18.59 -6.00 -8.34
N VAL A 77 -18.48 -4.80 -7.79
CA VAL A 77 -17.25 -4.32 -7.16
C VAL A 77 -17.26 -4.68 -5.68
N TYR A 78 -16.16 -5.20 -5.17
CA TYR A 78 -15.95 -5.50 -3.77
C TYR A 78 -14.91 -4.55 -3.20
N ALA A 79 -15.04 -4.16 -1.94
CA ALA A 79 -14.09 -3.26 -1.30
C ALA A 79 -13.91 -3.56 0.19
N GLY A 80 -12.66 -3.58 0.64
CA GLY A 80 -12.28 -3.75 2.04
C GLY A 80 -12.30 -2.41 2.76
N LEU A 81 -13.09 -2.28 3.83
CA LEU A 81 -13.31 -1.00 4.51
C LEU A 81 -12.50 -0.88 5.81
N ALA A 82 -12.11 0.36 6.11
CA ALA A 82 -12.54 1.03 7.34
C ALA A 82 -12.67 0.17 8.61
N ASP A 83 -13.87 -0.40 8.71
CA ASP A 83 -14.51 -1.00 9.87
C ASP A 83 -14.51 -2.54 9.86
N GLY A 84 -13.67 -3.14 9.00
CA GLY A 84 -13.53 -4.60 8.89
C GLY A 84 -14.52 -5.26 7.93
N ARG A 85 -15.45 -4.50 7.35
CA ARG A 85 -16.36 -5.03 6.34
C ARG A 85 -15.67 -5.13 4.99
N VAL A 86 -15.96 -6.21 4.27
CA VAL A 86 -15.93 -6.22 2.81
C VAL A 86 -17.35 -5.93 2.34
N VAL A 87 -17.52 -4.90 1.52
CA VAL A 87 -18.82 -4.58 0.89
C VAL A 87 -18.84 -5.06 -0.55
N ARG A 88 -20.05 -5.30 -1.06
CA ARG A 88 -20.35 -5.53 -2.48
C ARG A 88 -21.17 -4.36 -3.01
N ILE A 89 -20.77 -3.82 -4.15
CA ILE A 89 -21.43 -2.76 -4.90
C ILE A 89 -21.87 -3.34 -6.23
N THR A 90 -23.18 -3.41 -6.48
CA THR A 90 -23.69 -3.93 -7.76
C THR A 90 -23.50 -2.90 -8.88
N PRO A 91 -23.58 -3.29 -10.17
CA PRO A 91 -23.58 -2.34 -11.29
C PRO A 91 -24.66 -1.25 -11.19
N GLY A 92 -25.75 -1.51 -10.47
CA GLY A 92 -26.80 -0.53 -10.17
C GLY A 92 -26.46 0.44 -9.02
N GLY A 93 -25.28 0.33 -8.42
CA GLY A 93 -24.80 1.17 -7.33
C GLY A 93 -25.29 0.78 -5.93
N GLN A 94 -25.95 -0.38 -5.78
CA GLN A 94 -26.43 -0.83 -4.47
C GLN A 94 -25.27 -1.36 -3.63
N VAL A 95 -25.05 -0.77 -2.46
CA VAL A 95 -24.03 -1.21 -1.50
C VAL A 95 -24.65 -2.16 -0.48
N THR A 96 -24.03 -3.33 -0.27
CA THR A 96 -24.41 -4.31 0.75
C THR A 96 -23.17 -4.87 1.43
N THR A 97 -23.23 -5.17 2.73
CA THR A 97 -22.16 -5.92 3.40
C THR A 97 -22.08 -7.33 2.84
N TRP A 98 -20.91 -7.74 2.38
CA TRP A 98 -20.64 -9.09 1.90
C TRP A 98 -20.19 -10.00 3.05
N VAL A 99 -19.14 -9.57 3.77
CA VAL A 99 -18.64 -10.22 4.98
C VAL A 99 -18.07 -9.15 5.92
N ASN A 100 -18.03 -9.44 7.22
CA ASN A 100 -17.23 -8.67 8.17
C ASN A 100 -16.16 -9.60 8.75
N THR A 101 -14.89 -9.28 8.54
CA THR A 101 -13.77 -10.11 9.01
C THR A 101 -13.51 -9.91 10.51
N GLY A 102 -14.02 -8.83 11.09
CA GLY A 102 -13.68 -8.39 12.45
C GLY A 102 -12.27 -7.81 12.56
N GLY A 103 -11.55 -7.66 11.44
CA GLY A 103 -10.20 -7.11 11.35
C GLY A 103 -10.14 -5.90 10.44
N ARG A 104 -9.15 -5.86 9.54
CA ARG A 104 -9.01 -4.82 8.53
C ARG A 104 -8.60 -5.46 7.18
N PRO A 105 -9.55 -5.69 6.26
CA PRO A 105 -9.26 -6.26 4.94
C PRO A 105 -8.57 -5.22 4.06
N LEU A 106 -7.39 -5.56 3.52
CA LEU A 106 -6.50 -4.67 2.77
C LEU A 106 -6.03 -5.23 1.40
N GLY A 107 -6.23 -6.51 1.15
CA GLY A 107 -5.96 -7.09 -0.18
C GLY A 107 -7.03 -8.09 -0.52
N LEU A 108 -7.61 -7.99 -1.72
CA LEU A 108 -8.77 -8.74 -2.15
C LEU A 108 -8.53 -9.35 -3.53
N HIS A 109 -8.58 -10.68 -3.62
CA HIS A 109 -8.68 -11.34 -4.93
C HIS A 109 -9.63 -12.52 -4.91
N PHE A 110 -10.44 -12.64 -5.95
CA PHE A 110 -11.19 -13.86 -6.21
C PHE A 110 -10.28 -14.98 -6.72
N ASP A 111 -10.41 -16.17 -6.13
CA ASP A 111 -9.80 -17.38 -6.68
C ASP A 111 -10.63 -17.97 -7.84
N ALA A 112 -10.08 -19.00 -8.49
CA ALA A 112 -10.72 -19.65 -9.64
C ALA A 112 -12.07 -20.30 -9.31
N GLU A 113 -12.37 -20.54 -8.03
CA GLU A 113 -13.64 -21.08 -7.56
C GLU A 113 -14.63 -19.98 -7.12
N GLY A 114 -14.29 -18.70 -7.32
CA GLY A 114 -15.14 -17.56 -6.95
C GLY A 114 -15.17 -17.27 -5.45
N ARG A 115 -14.20 -17.78 -4.69
CA ARG A 115 -14.04 -17.47 -3.27
C ARG A 115 -13.12 -16.27 -3.14
N LEU A 116 -13.44 -15.35 -2.24
CA LEU A 116 -12.64 -14.16 -1.99
C LEU A 116 -11.52 -14.50 -1.02
N VAL A 117 -10.27 -14.42 -1.46
CA VAL A 117 -9.08 -14.47 -0.60
C VAL A 117 -8.79 -13.05 -0.11
N ILE A 118 -8.54 -12.91 1.18
CA ILE A 118 -8.44 -11.63 1.86
C ILE A 118 -7.12 -11.57 2.64
N ALA A 119 -6.28 -10.59 2.35
CA ALA A 119 -5.22 -10.16 3.25
C ALA A 119 -5.87 -9.26 4.31
N ASP A 120 -5.93 -9.76 5.55
CA ASP A 120 -6.46 -9.01 6.68
C ASP A 120 -5.32 -8.62 7.62
N ALA A 121 -5.16 -7.31 7.84
CA ALA A 121 -4.06 -6.74 8.60
C ALA A 121 -3.97 -7.26 10.03
N ILE A 122 -5.08 -7.75 10.59
CA ILE A 122 -5.19 -8.20 11.97
C ILE A 122 -5.32 -9.72 12.04
N ASN A 123 -6.16 -10.30 11.16
CA ASN A 123 -6.56 -11.70 11.26
C ASN A 123 -5.74 -12.65 10.37
N GLY A 124 -4.78 -12.15 9.60
CA GLY A 124 -3.93 -12.97 8.74
C GLY A 124 -4.51 -13.15 7.33
N LEU A 125 -4.17 -14.27 6.70
CA LEU A 125 -4.72 -14.63 5.39
C LEU A 125 -6.05 -15.36 5.58
N LEU A 126 -7.12 -14.83 4.99
CA LEU A 126 -8.47 -15.38 5.10
C LEU A 126 -9.03 -15.79 3.73
N ARG A 127 -10.10 -16.57 3.76
CA ARG A 127 -10.91 -16.92 2.58
C ARG A 127 -12.39 -16.85 2.93
N TYR A 128 -13.21 -16.34 2.02
CA TYR A 128 -14.64 -16.22 2.21
C TYR A 128 -15.43 -16.70 0.98
N HIS A 129 -16.51 -17.42 1.23
CA HIS A 129 -17.57 -17.67 0.27
C HIS A 129 -18.93 -17.71 0.99
N PRO A 130 -20.03 -17.21 0.43
CA PRO A 130 -21.34 -17.17 1.11
C PRO A 130 -21.82 -18.53 1.62
N GLU A 131 -21.52 -19.60 0.88
CA GLU A 131 -21.97 -20.96 1.23
C GLU A 131 -21.14 -21.60 2.35
N SER A 132 -19.84 -21.33 2.40
CA SER A 132 -18.92 -21.94 3.37
C SER A 132 -18.58 -21.04 4.56
N GLY A 133 -18.88 -19.75 4.46
CA GLY A 133 -18.52 -18.74 5.46
C GLY A 133 -17.06 -18.28 5.35
N LEU A 134 -16.61 -17.59 6.39
CA LEU A 134 -15.24 -17.06 6.53
C LEU A 134 -14.33 -18.11 7.18
N GLU A 135 -13.17 -18.31 6.58
CA GLU A 135 -12.14 -19.26 7.00
C GLU A 135 -10.80 -18.55 7.15
N THR A 136 -10.04 -18.89 8.20
CA THR A 136 -8.66 -18.45 8.36
C THR A 136 -7.73 -19.47 7.71
N LEU A 137 -6.95 -19.03 6.71
CA LEU A 137 -5.98 -19.87 6.01
C LEU A 137 -4.62 -19.90 6.70
N LEU A 138 -4.17 -18.75 7.22
CA LEU A 138 -2.84 -18.64 7.82
C LEU A 138 -2.71 -17.43 8.77
N THR A 139 -2.05 -17.63 9.91
CA THR A 139 -1.74 -16.56 10.89
C THR A 139 -0.27 -16.51 11.31
N GLU A 140 0.55 -17.48 10.89
CA GLU A 140 1.95 -17.61 11.28
C GLU A 140 2.74 -18.35 10.21
N VAL A 141 4.01 -17.96 10.01
CA VAL A 141 4.97 -18.70 9.17
C VAL A 141 6.33 -18.74 9.84
N ASP A 142 6.97 -19.91 9.85
CA ASP A 142 8.28 -20.15 10.45
C ASP A 142 8.38 -19.70 11.92
N GLY A 143 7.31 -19.87 12.71
CA GLY A 143 7.26 -19.48 14.12
C GLY A 143 7.13 -17.97 14.36
N VAL A 144 6.88 -17.18 13.31
CA VAL A 144 6.69 -15.73 13.38
C VAL A 144 5.25 -15.39 12.95
N PRO A 145 4.41 -14.92 13.89
CA PRO A 145 3.05 -14.48 13.58
C PRO A 145 3.02 -13.45 12.46
N LEU A 146 1.95 -13.45 11.66
CA LEU A 146 1.69 -12.35 10.74
C LEU A 146 1.32 -11.11 11.57
N GLY A 147 2.01 -10.00 11.32
CA GLY A 147 1.82 -8.78 12.10
C GLY A 147 0.92 -7.77 11.39
N PHE A 148 1.02 -7.72 10.07
CA PHE A 148 0.31 -6.77 9.24
C PHE A 148 0.17 -7.34 7.81
N THR A 149 -0.74 -8.29 7.62
CA THR A 149 -1.01 -8.87 6.29
C THR A 149 -1.67 -7.82 5.40
N ASP A 150 -1.02 -7.46 4.30
CA ASP A 150 -1.34 -6.20 3.61
C ASP A 150 -1.97 -6.43 2.25
N ASP A 151 -1.27 -7.09 1.33
CA ASP A 151 -1.75 -7.33 -0.04
C ASP A 151 -1.46 -8.77 -0.51
N LEU A 152 -2.12 -9.21 -1.58
CA LEU A 152 -1.93 -10.55 -2.16
C LEU A 152 -2.16 -10.58 -3.67
N ASP A 153 -1.64 -11.62 -4.33
CA ASP A 153 -2.04 -12.02 -5.69
C ASP A 153 -2.08 -13.55 -5.77
N ILE A 154 -2.91 -14.08 -6.66
CA ILE A 154 -3.18 -15.52 -6.78
C ILE A 154 -2.58 -16.03 -8.10
N GLY A 155 -1.78 -17.08 -8.00
CA GLY A 155 -1.26 -17.81 -9.15
C GLY A 155 -2.30 -18.71 -9.79
N SER A 156 -2.08 -19.05 -11.06
CA SER A 156 -2.92 -19.97 -11.83
C SER A 156 -3.05 -21.37 -11.23
N ASP A 157 -2.09 -21.77 -10.37
CA ASP A 157 -2.11 -23.02 -9.60
C ASP A 157 -2.80 -22.88 -8.22
N GLY A 158 -3.38 -21.72 -7.93
CA GLY A 158 -4.01 -21.38 -6.65
C GLY A 158 -3.03 -21.01 -5.53
N THR A 159 -1.72 -20.97 -5.79
CA THR A 159 -0.74 -20.44 -4.83
C THR A 159 -1.05 -18.97 -4.56
N VAL A 160 -1.18 -18.61 -3.28
CA VAL A 160 -1.38 -17.22 -2.87
C VAL A 160 -0.04 -16.64 -2.47
N TYR A 161 0.39 -15.60 -3.18
CA TYR A 161 1.54 -14.79 -2.82
C TYR A 161 1.04 -13.58 -2.09
N PHE A 162 1.56 -13.29 -0.90
CA PHE A 162 1.04 -12.18 -0.09
C PHE A 162 2.14 -11.56 0.76
N SER A 163 1.90 -10.32 1.15
CA SER A 163 2.81 -9.55 1.97
C SER A 163 2.39 -9.56 3.44
N ASP A 164 3.40 -9.59 4.31
CA ASP A 164 3.28 -9.18 5.70
C ASP A 164 4.12 -7.90 5.82
N ALA A 165 3.47 -6.75 5.84
CA ALA A 165 4.10 -5.44 5.76
C ALA A 165 5.11 -5.22 6.89
N SER A 166 4.76 -5.65 8.09
CA SER A 166 5.64 -5.61 9.24
C SER A 166 5.30 -6.74 10.20
N SER A 167 6.27 -7.62 10.45
CA SER A 167 6.13 -8.63 11.49
C SER A 167 6.24 -8.06 12.92
N ARG A 168 6.35 -6.73 13.07
CA ARG A 168 6.54 -6.05 14.36
C ARG A 168 5.44 -5.04 14.67
N TRP A 169 5.04 -4.24 13.68
CA TRP A 169 4.10 -3.14 13.86
C TRP A 169 2.79 -3.47 13.15
N GLY A 170 1.67 -3.41 13.87
CA GLY A 170 0.35 -3.62 13.27
C GLY A 170 -0.18 -2.37 12.55
N VAL A 171 -1.38 -2.51 11.98
CA VAL A 171 -2.05 -1.48 11.17
C VAL A 171 -2.21 -0.13 11.87
N ASP A 172 -2.42 -0.10 13.20
CA ASP A 172 -2.55 1.16 13.94
C ASP A 172 -1.21 1.86 14.21
N ASP A 173 -0.09 1.16 14.01
CA ASP A 173 1.26 1.59 14.38
C ASP A 173 2.19 1.79 13.16
N TYR A 174 1.67 1.87 11.93
CA TYR A 174 2.49 2.07 10.71
C TYR A 174 3.39 3.31 10.79
N LYS A 175 2.97 4.36 11.51
CA LYS A 175 3.78 5.57 11.76
C LYS A 175 5.05 5.25 12.55
N LEU A 176 4.99 4.27 13.46
CA LEU A 176 6.17 3.79 14.18
C LEU A 176 7.09 3.00 13.27
N ASP A 177 6.54 2.21 12.33
CA ASP A 177 7.33 1.44 11.37
C ASP A 177 8.16 2.34 10.44
N VAL A 178 7.55 3.36 9.81
CA VAL A 178 8.30 4.31 8.94
C VAL A 178 9.36 5.09 9.71
N MET A 179 9.08 5.44 10.97
CA MET A 179 10.02 6.18 11.81
C MET A 179 11.15 5.27 12.29
N GLU A 180 10.85 4.03 12.68
CA GLU A 180 11.87 3.05 13.00
C GLU A 180 12.74 2.73 11.79
N ASN A 181 12.12 2.69 10.60
CA ASN A 181 12.74 2.48 9.30
C ASN A 181 13.57 1.19 9.26
N ARG A 182 13.02 0.10 9.81
CA ARG A 182 13.66 -1.22 9.87
C ARG A 182 12.94 -2.21 8.94
N PRO A 183 13.64 -3.25 8.48
CA PRO A 183 13.11 -4.14 7.47
C PRO A 183 12.32 -5.32 8.07
N TRP A 184 11.12 -5.06 8.57
CA TRP A 184 10.27 -6.10 9.20
C TRP A 184 9.35 -6.83 8.22
N GLY A 185 9.32 -6.41 6.96
CA GLY A 185 8.42 -6.94 5.96
C GLY A 185 8.86 -8.29 5.37
N ARG A 186 7.88 -9.07 4.93
CA ARG A 186 8.06 -10.39 4.31
C ARG A 186 7.17 -10.56 3.09
N LEU A 187 7.68 -11.25 2.08
CA LEU A 187 6.87 -11.82 1.00
C LEU A 187 6.73 -13.32 1.23
N ILE A 188 5.50 -13.83 1.21
CA ILE A 188 5.16 -15.19 1.63
C ILE A 188 4.36 -15.87 0.51
N ALA A 189 4.56 -17.17 0.35
CA ALA A 189 3.70 -18.03 -0.47
C ALA A 189 2.93 -19.01 0.43
N TRP A 190 1.61 -19.04 0.27
CA TRP A 190 0.71 -20.06 0.82
C TRP A 190 0.21 -20.96 -0.30
N TYR A 191 0.04 -22.24 -0.02
CA TYR A 191 -0.20 -23.25 -1.04
C TYR A 191 -1.49 -24.04 -0.76
N PRO A 192 -2.39 -24.19 -1.75
CA PRO A 192 -3.68 -24.86 -1.57
C PRO A 192 -3.57 -26.39 -1.46
N ASP A 193 -2.44 -26.98 -1.84
CA ASP A 193 -2.18 -28.42 -1.80
C ASP A 193 -1.74 -28.93 -0.41
N GLY A 194 -1.72 -28.04 0.60
CA GLY A 194 -1.40 -28.37 1.97
C GLY A 194 0.10 -28.47 2.28
N ARG A 195 0.99 -28.17 1.32
CA ARG A 195 2.42 -28.03 1.63
C ARG A 195 2.63 -26.80 2.54
N PRO A 196 3.64 -26.82 3.44
CA PRO A 196 3.87 -25.71 4.36
C PRO A 196 4.09 -24.37 3.63
N PRO A 197 3.56 -23.25 4.15
CA PRO A 197 3.82 -21.93 3.59
C PRO A 197 5.31 -21.59 3.65
N ARG A 198 5.79 -20.73 2.75
CA ARG A 198 7.22 -20.39 2.63
C ARG A 198 7.42 -18.88 2.57
N VAL A 199 8.34 -18.36 3.39
CA VAL A 199 8.82 -16.98 3.23
C VAL A 199 9.79 -16.91 2.05
N LEU A 200 9.42 -16.16 1.02
CA LEU A 200 10.19 -15.99 -0.22
C LEU A 200 11.26 -14.89 -0.08
N LEU A 201 10.88 -13.77 0.52
CA LEU A 201 11.77 -12.66 0.86
C LEU A 201 11.54 -12.23 2.31
N ARG A 202 12.64 -11.84 2.94
CA ARG A 202 12.70 -11.26 4.28
C ARG A 202 13.38 -9.92 4.18
N GLU A 203 13.33 -9.16 5.27
CA GLU A 203 14.03 -7.90 5.38
C GLU A 203 13.56 -6.85 4.34
N LEU A 204 12.26 -6.82 4.06
CA LEU A 204 11.63 -5.78 3.25
C LEU A 204 11.27 -4.57 4.12
N TYR A 205 11.42 -3.37 3.57
CA TYR A 205 11.04 -2.13 4.26
C TYR A 205 9.58 -1.78 3.98
N PHE A 206 8.69 -2.36 4.80
CA PHE A 206 7.24 -2.32 4.65
C PHE A 206 6.79 -2.97 3.35
N ALA A 207 6.60 -4.30 3.43
CA ALA A 207 6.16 -5.11 2.30
C ALA A 207 4.68 -4.85 2.01
N ASN A 208 4.39 -4.06 1.00
CA ASN A 208 3.02 -3.64 0.70
C ASN A 208 2.50 -4.44 -0.51
N GLY A 209 2.15 -3.77 -1.62
CA GLY A 209 1.48 -4.41 -2.74
C GLY A 209 2.20 -5.60 -3.35
N VAL A 210 1.44 -6.58 -3.85
CA VAL A 210 1.95 -7.84 -4.44
C VAL A 210 1.32 -8.10 -5.81
N ALA A 211 2.13 -8.39 -6.82
CA ALA A 211 1.61 -8.72 -8.16
C ALA A 211 2.49 -9.73 -8.92
N LEU A 212 1.87 -10.73 -9.53
CA LEU A 212 2.52 -11.69 -10.41
C LEU A 212 2.69 -11.14 -11.84
N SER A 213 3.76 -11.56 -12.52
CA SER A 213 3.91 -11.35 -13.95
C SER A 213 2.85 -12.12 -14.75
N SER A 214 2.62 -11.73 -16.01
CA SER A 214 1.61 -12.37 -16.87
C SER A 214 1.90 -13.86 -17.08
N ASP A 215 3.18 -14.24 -17.12
CA ASP A 215 3.63 -15.64 -17.26
C ASP A 215 3.96 -16.33 -15.92
N GLU A 216 3.76 -15.62 -14.81
CA GLU A 216 4.07 -16.04 -13.44
C GLU A 216 5.53 -16.49 -13.29
N SER A 217 6.45 -15.93 -14.08
CA SER A 217 7.88 -16.15 -13.95
C SER A 217 8.48 -15.42 -12.75
N TYR A 218 7.82 -14.37 -12.26
CA TYR A 218 8.21 -13.63 -11.08
C TYR A 218 6.99 -13.01 -10.37
N VAL A 219 7.21 -12.61 -9.12
CA VAL A 219 6.26 -11.85 -8.29
C VAL A 219 6.93 -10.55 -7.83
N LEU A 220 6.17 -9.48 -7.80
CA LEU A 220 6.56 -8.16 -7.32
C LEU A 220 6.10 -7.98 -5.88
N VAL A 221 6.88 -7.24 -5.10
CA VAL A 221 6.50 -6.75 -3.78
C VAL A 221 7.02 -5.33 -3.58
N ASN A 222 6.16 -4.45 -3.09
CA ASN A 222 6.54 -3.06 -2.84
C ASN A 222 7.31 -2.93 -1.53
N GLU A 223 8.29 -2.02 -1.52
CA GLU A 223 8.93 -1.55 -0.29
C GLU A 223 8.60 -0.06 -0.12
N THR A 224 7.50 0.20 0.58
CA THR A 224 6.91 1.55 0.72
C THR A 224 7.93 2.56 1.27
N TRP A 225 8.70 2.17 2.29
CA TRP A 225 9.71 3.05 2.89
C TRP A 225 11.02 3.12 2.11
N ARG A 226 11.14 2.45 0.96
CA ARG A 226 12.29 2.54 0.07
C ARG A 226 11.96 3.14 -1.30
N TYR A 227 10.72 3.57 -1.51
CA TYR A 227 10.26 4.17 -2.77
C TYR A 227 10.54 3.27 -3.97
N ARG A 228 10.35 1.95 -3.81
CA ARG A 228 10.72 0.98 -4.86
C ARG A 228 9.83 -0.25 -4.86
N VAL A 229 9.92 -0.98 -5.96
CA VAL A 229 9.32 -2.30 -6.15
C VAL A 229 10.44 -3.32 -6.32
N THR A 230 10.36 -4.42 -5.57
CA THR A 230 11.30 -5.54 -5.63
C THR A 230 10.67 -6.70 -6.40
N ARG A 231 11.44 -7.35 -7.27
CA ARG A 231 11.04 -8.55 -8.00
C ARG A 231 11.70 -9.78 -7.41
N TYR A 232 10.90 -10.82 -7.16
CA TYR A 232 11.36 -12.16 -6.82
C TYR A 232 11.09 -13.13 -7.95
N TRP A 233 12.13 -13.79 -8.45
CA TRP A 233 12.03 -14.74 -9.56
C TRP A 233 11.49 -16.09 -9.08
N LEU A 234 10.35 -16.50 -9.62
CA LEU A 234 9.69 -17.78 -9.33
C LEU A 234 10.19 -18.90 -10.24
N LYS A 235 10.49 -18.58 -11.51
CA LYS A 235 10.87 -19.53 -12.55
C LYS A 235 12.16 -19.09 -13.27
N GLY A 236 12.69 -19.98 -14.10
CA GLY A 236 13.85 -19.69 -14.94
C GLY A 236 15.19 -19.71 -14.21
N PRO A 237 16.28 -19.27 -14.86
CA PRO A 237 17.65 -19.41 -14.34
C PRO A 237 17.92 -18.55 -13.10
N LYS A 238 17.08 -17.56 -12.82
CA LYS A 238 17.15 -16.69 -11.64
C LYS A 238 16.23 -17.14 -10.49
N ALA A 239 15.51 -18.25 -10.63
CA ALA A 239 14.54 -18.70 -9.64
C ALA A 239 15.14 -18.70 -8.22
N GLY A 240 14.41 -18.13 -7.26
CA GLY A 240 14.85 -17.99 -5.87
C GLY A 240 15.69 -16.74 -5.57
N THR A 241 16.00 -15.92 -6.57
CA THR A 241 16.72 -14.64 -6.40
C THR A 241 15.79 -13.43 -6.55
N SER A 242 16.28 -12.26 -6.15
CA SER A 242 15.56 -11.00 -6.32
C SER A 242 16.42 -9.90 -6.92
N ASP A 243 15.77 -8.93 -7.57
CA ASP A 243 16.35 -7.67 -8.04
C ASP A 243 15.35 -6.53 -7.93
N VAL A 244 15.82 -5.28 -8.09
CA VAL A 244 14.95 -4.10 -8.08
C VAL A 244 14.25 -3.98 -9.43
N PHE A 245 12.92 -3.87 -9.41
CA PHE A 245 12.09 -3.75 -10.60
C PHE A 245 12.00 -2.30 -11.08
N ILE A 246 11.70 -1.38 -10.15
CA ILE A 246 11.74 0.07 -10.34
C ILE A 246 12.14 0.70 -9.00
N ASP A 247 12.95 1.76 -9.05
CA ASP A 247 13.52 2.43 -7.87
C ASP A 247 13.26 3.93 -7.87
N ASN A 248 13.48 4.58 -6.72
CA ASN A 248 13.39 6.02 -6.51
C ASN A 248 12.09 6.65 -7.04
N LEU A 249 10.96 6.04 -6.69
CA LEU A 249 9.63 6.53 -7.03
C LEU A 249 9.37 7.94 -6.45
N PRO A 250 8.54 8.78 -7.11
CA PRO A 250 8.18 10.12 -6.62
C PRO A 250 7.23 10.12 -5.41
N GLY A 251 6.79 8.95 -4.95
CA GLY A 251 5.84 8.78 -3.87
C GLY A 251 6.02 7.45 -3.15
N PHE A 252 5.17 7.20 -2.16
CA PHE A 252 5.15 5.98 -1.37
C PHE A 252 4.38 4.90 -2.15
N PRO A 253 5.03 3.84 -2.69
CA PRO A 253 4.31 2.78 -3.36
C PRO A 253 3.44 2.01 -2.38
N ASP A 254 2.20 1.77 -2.79
CA ASP A 254 1.17 1.11 -1.97
C ASP A 254 0.75 -0.19 -2.68
N GLY A 255 -0.51 -0.43 -3.01
CA GLY A 255 -0.95 -1.57 -3.81
C GLY A 255 -0.35 -1.57 -5.22
N ILE A 256 -0.02 -2.77 -5.73
CA ILE A 256 0.35 -3.02 -7.12
C ILE A 256 -0.42 -4.21 -7.64
N SER A 257 -1.02 -4.10 -8.82
CA SER A 257 -1.73 -5.20 -9.48
C SER A 257 -1.21 -5.45 -10.89
N GLY A 258 -1.28 -6.70 -11.33
CA GLY A 258 -0.96 -7.10 -12.70
C GLY A 258 -2.23 -7.31 -13.52
N ASN A 259 -2.32 -6.74 -14.72
CA ASN A 259 -3.47 -6.99 -15.61
C ASN A 259 -3.36 -8.31 -16.38
N ARG A 260 -2.29 -9.09 -16.14
CA ARG A 260 -1.92 -10.34 -16.82
C ARG A 260 -1.83 -10.24 -18.35
N GLN A 261 -1.65 -9.01 -18.85
CA GLN A 261 -1.55 -8.64 -20.26
C GLN A 261 -0.37 -7.67 -20.49
N GLY A 262 0.69 -7.83 -19.69
CA GLY A 262 1.93 -7.08 -19.85
C GLY A 262 1.99 -5.71 -19.16
N ALA A 263 1.01 -5.35 -18.34
CA ALA A 263 1.02 -4.12 -17.55
C ALA A 263 0.81 -4.36 -16.05
N PHE A 264 1.45 -3.50 -15.25
CA PHE A 264 1.18 -3.36 -13.83
C PHE A 264 0.60 -1.99 -13.52
N TRP A 265 -0.34 -1.93 -12.59
CA TRP A 265 -0.87 -0.71 -12.01
C TRP A 265 -0.32 -0.55 -10.61
N LEU A 266 0.35 0.56 -10.35
CA LEU A 266 0.94 0.88 -9.06
C LEU A 266 0.29 2.14 -8.50
N ALA A 267 -0.29 2.01 -7.30
CA ALA A 267 -0.75 3.15 -6.52
C ALA A 267 0.44 3.82 -5.82
N LEU A 268 0.44 5.15 -5.75
CA LEU A 268 1.28 5.89 -4.81
C LEU A 268 0.38 6.63 -3.83
N TYR A 269 0.40 6.20 -2.56
CA TYR A 269 -0.40 6.78 -1.48
C TYR A 269 -0.28 8.31 -1.40
N ALA A 270 0.95 8.81 -1.46
CA ALA A 270 1.24 10.22 -1.48
C ALA A 270 2.58 10.51 -2.17
N PRO A 271 2.80 11.74 -2.67
CA PRO A 271 4.12 12.22 -3.03
C PRO A 271 5.09 12.16 -1.84
N ARG A 272 6.39 12.11 -2.15
CA ARG A 272 7.44 12.13 -1.12
C ARG A 272 7.33 13.35 -0.22
N ASN A 273 7.52 13.13 1.09
CA ASN A 273 7.52 14.19 2.09
C ASN A 273 8.95 14.64 2.39
N ALA A 274 9.31 15.86 1.96
CA ALA A 274 10.65 16.40 2.12
C ALA A 274 11.12 16.50 3.59
N ALA A 275 10.20 16.75 4.53
CA ALA A 275 10.54 16.80 5.95
C ALA A 275 10.88 15.41 6.50
N LEU A 276 10.15 14.38 6.07
CA LEU A 276 10.45 12.99 6.41
C LEU A 276 11.77 12.54 5.78
N ASP A 277 11.99 12.86 4.50
CA ASP A 277 13.26 12.58 3.79
C ASP A 277 14.47 13.17 4.51
N ALA A 278 14.38 14.44 4.91
CA ALA A 278 15.44 15.12 5.66
C ALA A 278 15.62 14.56 7.08
N MET A 279 14.60 13.89 7.63
CA MET A 279 14.62 13.29 8.96
C MET A 279 15.25 11.90 8.98
N HIS A 280 15.10 11.13 7.90
CA HIS A 280 15.60 9.75 7.84
C HIS A 280 17.08 9.56 8.19
N PRO A 281 18.01 10.46 7.80
CA PRO A 281 19.43 10.35 8.17
C PRO A 281 19.71 10.54 9.68
N HIS A 282 18.74 11.04 10.45
CA HIS A 282 18.93 11.50 11.82
C HIS A 282 17.97 10.79 12.79
N PRO A 283 18.33 9.61 13.33
CA PRO A 283 17.50 8.83 14.25
C PRO A 283 16.94 9.62 15.44
N TRP A 284 17.72 10.55 15.99
CA TRP A 284 17.30 11.38 17.12
C TRP A 284 16.14 12.33 16.76
N LEU A 285 16.10 12.85 15.53
CA LEU A 285 15.00 13.70 15.06
C LEU A 285 13.69 12.93 15.00
N LYS A 286 13.74 11.64 14.63
CA LYS A 286 12.56 10.78 14.59
C LYS A 286 11.94 10.59 15.97
N ARG A 287 12.78 10.41 17.01
CA ARG A 287 12.33 10.33 18.40
C ARG A 287 11.66 11.63 18.86
N VAL A 288 12.26 12.77 18.53
CA VAL A 288 11.68 14.09 18.83
C VAL A 288 10.35 14.26 18.13
N ALA A 289 10.26 13.93 16.84
CA ALA A 289 9.04 14.06 16.04
C ALA A 289 7.88 13.23 16.58
N LEU A 290 8.12 11.99 17.02
CA LEU A 290 7.09 11.15 17.65
C LEU A 290 6.59 11.69 19.00
N ASN A 291 7.41 12.47 19.70
CA ASN A 291 7.02 13.12 20.95
C ASN A 291 6.32 14.48 20.75
N LEU A 292 6.21 14.97 19.50
CA LEU A 292 5.40 16.14 19.19
C LEU A 292 3.90 15.80 19.21
N PRO A 293 3.03 16.76 19.59
CA PRO A 293 1.60 16.67 19.33
C PRO A 293 1.33 16.33 17.86
N GLU A 294 0.35 15.46 17.59
CA GLU A 294 0.04 14.97 16.24
C GLU A 294 -0.19 16.09 15.22
N ALA A 295 -0.74 17.23 15.65
CA ALA A 295 -0.96 18.39 14.81
C ALA A 295 0.34 18.98 14.20
N LEU A 296 1.49 18.75 14.84
CA LEU A 296 2.80 19.24 14.42
C LEU A 296 3.66 18.18 13.70
N GLN A 297 3.20 16.93 13.64
CA GLN A 297 3.92 15.87 12.95
C GLN A 297 3.78 16.04 11.42
N PRO A 298 4.76 15.58 10.61
CA PRO A 298 4.63 15.57 9.16
C PRO A 298 3.38 14.81 8.73
N LYS A 299 2.59 15.42 7.85
CA LYS A 299 1.38 14.81 7.29
C LYS A 299 1.55 14.55 5.80
N PRO A 300 0.98 13.45 5.28
CA PRO A 300 0.82 13.27 3.84
C PRO A 300 0.04 14.43 3.22
N VAL A 301 0.38 14.77 1.99
CA VAL A 301 -0.40 15.71 1.19
C VAL A 301 -1.49 14.93 0.49
N ARG A 302 -2.74 15.42 0.52
CA ARG A 302 -3.82 14.82 -0.27
C ARG A 302 -3.48 14.93 -1.76
N TYR A 303 -3.37 13.79 -2.41
CA TYR A 303 -2.97 13.68 -3.80
C TYR A 303 -3.45 12.32 -4.33
N GLY A 304 -4.02 12.29 -5.53
CA GLY A 304 -4.29 11.03 -6.24
C GLY A 304 -3.14 10.71 -7.19
N PHE A 305 -2.55 9.52 -7.13
CA PHE A 305 -1.40 9.19 -7.97
C PHE A 305 -1.38 7.69 -8.31
N VAL A 306 -1.49 7.41 -9.61
CA VAL A 306 -1.42 6.06 -10.18
C VAL A 306 -0.35 6.02 -11.26
N VAL A 307 0.38 4.92 -11.34
CA VAL A 307 1.47 4.68 -12.29
C VAL A 307 1.16 3.39 -13.05
N ALA A 308 1.20 3.44 -14.38
CA ALA A 308 1.18 2.24 -15.21
C ALA A 308 2.61 1.87 -15.59
N LEU A 309 2.99 0.61 -15.40
CA LEU A 309 4.30 0.05 -15.71
C LEU A 309 4.15 -1.08 -16.74
N ASP A 310 5.15 -1.30 -17.60
CA ASP A 310 5.28 -2.56 -18.34
C ASP A 310 6.02 -3.64 -17.51
N GLU A 311 6.12 -4.87 -18.02
CA GLU A 311 6.82 -5.98 -17.35
C GLU A 311 8.34 -5.81 -17.24
N GLN A 312 8.90 -4.71 -17.75
CA GLN A 312 10.31 -4.37 -17.60
C GLN A 312 10.50 -3.24 -16.57
N GLY A 313 9.44 -2.80 -15.90
CA GLY A 313 9.47 -1.73 -14.90
C GLY A 313 9.54 -0.34 -15.52
N LYS A 314 9.25 -0.20 -16.82
CA LYS A 314 9.21 1.10 -17.47
C LYS A 314 7.84 1.73 -17.28
N VAL A 315 7.85 3.00 -16.89
CA VAL A 315 6.63 3.81 -16.78
C VAL A 315 6.04 4.10 -18.15
N VAL A 316 4.80 3.67 -18.33
CA VAL A 316 4.02 3.85 -19.56
C VAL A 316 3.25 5.16 -19.50
N THR A 317 2.54 5.40 -18.39
CA THR A 317 1.79 6.64 -18.14
C THR A 317 1.54 6.82 -16.64
N THR A 318 1.16 8.02 -16.23
CA THR A 318 0.67 8.31 -14.88
C THR A 318 -0.71 8.95 -14.93
N LEU A 319 -1.55 8.66 -13.95
CA LEU A 319 -2.85 9.30 -13.73
C LEU A 319 -2.79 10.01 -12.40
N GLN A 320 -3.09 11.31 -12.37
CA GLN A 320 -2.90 12.13 -11.18
C GLN A 320 -4.13 12.99 -10.88
N ASP A 321 -4.33 13.29 -9.60
CA ASP A 321 -5.17 14.38 -9.09
C ASP A 321 -4.37 15.17 -8.04
N PRO A 322 -3.58 16.17 -8.48
CA PRO A 322 -2.78 17.01 -7.59
C PRO A 322 -3.58 17.85 -6.61
N SER A 323 -4.89 18.04 -6.86
CA SER A 323 -5.75 18.79 -5.95
C SER A 323 -6.17 17.94 -4.74
N GLY A 324 -6.14 16.61 -4.89
CA GLY A 324 -6.66 15.68 -3.89
C GLY A 324 -8.14 15.88 -3.57
N ALA A 325 -8.89 16.53 -4.46
CA ALA A 325 -10.30 16.87 -4.24
C ALA A 325 -11.24 15.76 -4.72
N HIS A 326 -10.87 15.06 -5.80
CA HIS A 326 -11.70 14.03 -6.41
C HIS A 326 -11.30 12.64 -5.90
N LEU A 327 -10.03 12.27 -6.10
CA LEU A 327 -9.39 11.07 -5.58
C LEU A 327 -8.08 11.45 -4.88
N TRP A 328 -7.82 10.85 -3.73
CA TRP A 328 -6.61 11.11 -2.94
C TRP A 328 -6.26 9.87 -2.13
N GLU A 329 -4.99 9.77 -1.72
CA GLU A 329 -4.52 8.66 -0.88
C GLU A 329 -4.89 7.32 -1.52
N VAL A 330 -4.64 7.23 -2.83
CA VAL A 330 -4.95 6.03 -3.61
C VAL A 330 -4.04 4.92 -3.11
N THR A 331 -4.66 3.87 -2.60
CA THR A 331 -3.99 2.71 -1.98
C THR A 331 -3.92 1.54 -2.94
N SER A 332 -4.94 1.33 -3.76
CA SER A 332 -4.92 0.26 -4.76
C SER A 332 -5.46 0.69 -6.11
N VAL A 333 -5.11 -0.07 -7.14
CA VAL A 333 -5.62 0.08 -8.51
C VAL A 333 -5.78 -1.29 -9.12
N GLN A 334 -7.00 -1.66 -9.52
CA GLN A 334 -7.29 -2.95 -10.14
C GLN A 334 -7.89 -2.75 -11.53
N GLN A 335 -7.41 -3.48 -12.54
CA GLN A 335 -7.99 -3.43 -13.88
C GLN A 335 -9.05 -4.51 -14.06
N ALA A 336 -10.28 -4.09 -14.35
CA ALA A 336 -11.39 -4.96 -14.69
C ALA A 336 -11.83 -4.69 -16.14
N GLY A 337 -11.47 -5.60 -17.05
CA GLY A 337 -11.75 -5.46 -18.48
C GLY A 337 -11.15 -4.17 -19.07
N ASP A 338 -12.02 -3.24 -19.46
CA ASP A 338 -11.68 -1.99 -20.14
C ASP A 338 -11.59 -0.76 -19.21
N HIS A 339 -11.74 -0.96 -17.90
CA HIS A 339 -11.64 0.08 -16.90
C HIS A 339 -10.72 -0.31 -15.74
N ILE A 340 -10.32 0.69 -14.97
CA ILE A 340 -9.62 0.54 -13.70
C ILE A 340 -10.49 1.03 -12.56
N LEU A 341 -10.35 0.40 -11.41
CA LEU A 341 -10.93 0.77 -10.14
C LEU A 341 -9.82 1.23 -9.20
N THR A 342 -10.08 2.22 -8.35
CA THR A 342 -9.10 2.72 -7.38
C THR A 342 -9.65 2.74 -5.96
N GLY A 343 -8.92 2.12 -5.04
CA GLY A 343 -9.15 2.22 -3.60
C GLY A 343 -8.55 3.49 -2.98
N SER A 344 -8.81 3.71 -1.70
CA SER A 344 -8.18 4.77 -0.90
C SER A 344 -8.16 4.47 0.60
N LEU A 345 -7.16 4.99 1.31
CA LEU A 345 -6.99 4.73 2.75
C LEU A 345 -8.09 5.39 3.60
N HIS A 346 -8.43 6.63 3.28
CA HIS A 346 -9.40 7.44 4.04
C HIS A 346 -10.51 8.06 3.18
N GLY A 347 -10.59 7.72 1.89
CA GLY A 347 -11.66 8.19 1.02
C GLY A 347 -13.01 7.56 1.36
N ASP A 348 -14.08 8.17 0.89
CA ASP A 348 -15.47 7.72 1.07
C ASP A 348 -16.09 7.24 -0.25
N ARG A 349 -15.25 6.83 -1.21
CA ARG A 349 -15.63 6.53 -2.59
C ARG A 349 -14.59 5.64 -3.26
N ILE A 350 -15.00 4.96 -4.34
CA ILE A 350 -14.13 4.20 -5.24
C ILE A 350 -14.09 4.95 -6.57
N GLY A 351 -12.90 5.11 -7.16
CA GLY A 351 -12.74 5.72 -8.48
C GLY A 351 -12.88 4.68 -9.57
N ARG A 352 -13.54 5.03 -10.68
CA ARG A 352 -13.61 4.20 -11.89
C ARG A 352 -13.23 5.02 -13.12
N LEU A 353 -12.26 4.54 -13.90
CA LEU A 353 -11.80 5.21 -15.12
C LEU A 353 -11.59 4.21 -16.26
N PRO A 354 -11.82 4.59 -17.53
CA PRO A 354 -11.41 3.75 -18.66
C PRO A 354 -9.90 3.55 -18.67
N VAL A 355 -9.45 2.36 -19.09
CA VAL A 355 -8.02 2.06 -19.26
C VAL A 355 -7.43 3.05 -20.28
N PRO A 356 -6.29 3.70 -19.99
CA PRO A 356 -5.56 4.55 -20.92
C PRO A 356 -5.18 3.83 -22.23
N ALA A 357 -5.18 4.55 -23.35
CA ALA A 357 -4.81 3.99 -24.64
C ALA A 357 -3.36 3.48 -24.67
N GLU A 358 -2.49 4.15 -23.92
CA GLU A 358 -1.07 3.81 -23.75
C GLU A 358 -0.88 2.42 -23.13
N VAL A 359 -1.77 2.04 -22.20
CA VAL A 359 -1.74 0.73 -21.54
C VAL A 359 -2.38 -0.34 -22.42
N ARG A 360 -3.51 -0.04 -23.09
CA ARG A 360 -4.12 -0.97 -24.06
C ARG A 360 -3.16 -1.37 -25.19
N ALA A 361 -2.21 -0.49 -25.54
CA ALA A 361 -1.20 -0.77 -26.55
C ALA A 361 -0.14 -1.81 -26.10
N LEU A 362 -0.05 -2.15 -24.81
CA LEU A 362 0.81 -3.22 -24.31
C LEU A 362 0.20 -4.60 -24.58
N SER A 363 -1.10 -4.77 -24.36
CA SER A 363 -1.83 -6.03 -24.58
C SER A 363 -1.87 -6.49 -26.05
N GLY A 364 -1.58 -5.58 -27.00
CA GLY A 364 -1.58 -5.85 -28.44
C GLY A 364 -0.23 -6.23 -29.04
N ARG A 365 0.79 -6.52 -28.22
CA ARG A 365 2.15 -6.85 -28.66
C ARG A 365 2.48 -8.33 -28.60
#